data_AF-A0A7S0Y132-F1
#
_entry.id   AF-A0A7S0Y132-F1
#
_cell.length_a   1.000
_cell.length_b   1.000
_cell.length_c   1.000
_cell.angle_alpha   90.00
_cell.angle_beta   90.00
_cell.angle_gamma   90.00
#
_symmetry.space_group_name_H-M   'P 1'
#
loop_
_entity.id
_entity.type
_entity.pdbx_description
1 polymer ?
#
loop_
_entity_poly.entity_id
_entity_poly.type
_entity_poly.pdbx_seq_one_letter_code
_entity_poly.pdbx_strand_id
1 'polypeptide(L)'
;VPRREFDAWVRDHWGPANISIEGRAAKMSSAYDLIEKGLTLLGGTGIEDKLQDGVPSAIVSMRRAGIRLWMATGDKLSTARQVAASCGLLACHEARGFDSTVVTFASPSLVDSSLSTLCAA
;
A
#
# COMPACT_ATOMS: atom_id res chain seq x y z
N VAL A 1 21.02 -2.22 19.24
CA VAL A 1 22.20 -1.43 18.82
C VAL A 1 22.91 -0.89 20.06
N PRO A 2 24.21 -1.17 20.25
CA PRO A 2 25.02 -0.59 21.34
C PRO A 2 25.11 0.94 21.27
N ARG A 3 25.18 1.60 22.43
CA ARG A 3 25.16 3.08 22.52
C ARG A 3 26.27 3.76 21.71
N ARG A 4 27.49 3.22 21.76
CA ARG A 4 28.65 3.74 21.00
C ARG A 4 28.43 3.77 19.49
N GLU A 5 27.75 2.76 18.96
CA GLU A 5 27.49 2.60 17.53
C GLU A 5 26.39 3.57 17.10
N PHE A 6 25.35 3.71 17.92
CA PHE A 6 24.31 4.70 17.72
C PHE A 6 24.86 6.13 17.73
N ASP A 7 25.66 6.49 18.74
CA ASP A 7 26.23 7.85 18.85
C ASP A 7 27.18 8.16 17.68
N ALA A 8 27.95 7.18 17.19
CA ALA A 8 28.78 7.34 15.99
C ALA A 8 27.93 7.51 14.72
N TRP A 9 26.89 6.70 14.55
CA TRP A 9 25.95 6.84 13.43
C TRP A 9 25.25 8.22 13.42
N VAL A 10 24.84 8.73 14.59
CA VAL A 10 24.24 10.07 14.72
C VAL A 10 25.20 11.15 14.26
N ARG A 11 26.45 11.11 14.70
CA ARG A 11 27.46 12.13 14.36
C ARG A 11 27.89 12.05 12.90
N ASP A 12 28.15 10.84 12.40
CA ASP A 12 28.87 10.67 11.14
C ASP A 12 27.94 10.53 9.92
N HIS A 13 26.68 10.11 10.12
CA HIS A 13 25.75 9.82 9.02
C HIS A 13 24.45 10.63 9.13
N TRP A 14 23.70 10.46 10.22
CA TRP A 14 22.38 11.09 10.35
C TRP A 14 22.47 12.60 10.48
N GLY A 15 23.37 13.12 11.32
CA GLY A 15 23.53 14.56 11.55
C GLY A 15 23.82 15.34 10.26
N PRO A 16 24.87 14.98 9.49
CA PRO A 16 25.17 15.61 8.21
C PRO A 16 24.05 15.44 7.17
N ALA A 17 23.39 14.28 7.13
CA ALA A 17 22.27 14.04 6.24
C ALA A 17 21.06 14.94 6.58
N ASN A 18 20.75 15.11 7.87
CA ASN A 18 19.59 15.84 8.33
C ASN A 18 19.69 17.35 8.09
N ILE A 19 20.88 17.93 8.23
CA ILE A 19 21.14 19.36 7.98
C ILE A 19 21.41 19.67 6.51
N SER A 20 21.47 18.65 5.64
CA SER A 20 21.81 18.87 4.23
C SER A 20 20.69 19.58 3.49
N ILE A 21 21.05 20.65 2.77
CA ILE A 21 20.10 21.40 1.92
C ILE A 21 19.83 20.63 0.63
N GLU A 22 20.87 20.00 0.07
CA GLU A 22 20.80 19.27 -1.20
C GLU A 22 20.66 17.76 -0.99
N GLY A 23 19.69 17.16 -1.67
CA GLY A 23 19.54 15.70 -1.68
C GLY A 23 19.23 15.09 -0.31
N ARG A 24 18.67 15.87 0.62
CA ARG A 24 18.38 15.48 2.00
C ARG A 24 17.66 14.14 2.10
N ALA A 25 16.60 13.94 1.31
CA ALA A 25 15.81 12.71 1.33
C ALA A 25 16.65 11.46 1.02
N ALA A 26 17.49 11.52 -0.02
CA ALA A 26 18.37 10.40 -0.40
C ALA A 26 19.46 10.13 0.64
N LYS A 27 20.08 11.19 1.18
CA LYS A 27 21.09 11.07 2.24
C LYS A 27 20.51 10.50 3.53
N MET A 28 19.30 10.90 3.90
CA MET A 28 18.58 10.37 5.06
C MET A 28 18.23 8.89 4.86
N SER A 29 17.72 8.52 3.68
CA SER A 29 17.46 7.11 3.34
C SER A 29 18.72 6.27 3.48
N SER A 30 19.84 6.74 2.91
CA SER A 30 21.13 6.04 2.99
C SER A 30 21.63 5.91 4.44
N ALA A 31 21.40 6.93 5.28
CA ALA A 31 21.75 6.86 6.69
C ALA A 31 20.89 5.82 7.44
N TYR A 32 19.58 5.76 7.20
CA TYR A 32 18.70 4.76 7.81
C TYR A 32 19.07 3.34 7.40
N ASP A 33 19.39 3.11 6.12
CA ASP A 33 19.80 1.80 5.62
C ASP A 33 21.02 1.23 6.37
N LEU A 34 21.90 2.07 6.91
CA LEU A 34 23.09 1.63 7.66
C LEU A 34 22.75 1.03 9.02
N ILE A 35 21.72 1.53 9.70
CA ILE A 35 21.36 1.12 11.07
C ILE A 35 20.20 0.12 11.09
N GLU A 36 19.34 0.11 10.07
CA GLU A 36 18.17 -0.79 9.94
C GLU A 36 18.56 -2.19 9.39
N LYS A 37 19.70 -2.73 9.84
CA LYS A 37 20.21 -4.05 9.42
C LYS A 37 20.13 -5.07 10.56
N GLY A 38 19.90 -6.33 10.21
CA GLY A 38 19.92 -7.44 11.17
C GLY A 38 18.82 -7.36 12.24
N LEU A 39 17.69 -6.73 11.90
CA LEU A 39 16.53 -6.62 12.80
C LEU A 39 15.89 -7.99 13.02
N THR A 40 15.39 -8.22 14.23
CA THR A 40 14.59 -9.41 14.56
C THR A 40 13.12 -9.03 14.52
N LEU A 41 12.32 -9.75 13.72
CA LEU A 41 10.87 -9.56 13.68
C LEU A 41 10.26 -10.01 15.00
N LEU A 42 9.74 -9.06 15.78
CA LEU A 42 9.06 -9.35 17.06
C LEU A 42 7.57 -9.68 16.86
N GLY A 43 6.95 -9.12 15.83
CA GLY A 43 5.54 -9.29 15.52
C GLY A 43 5.08 -8.32 14.43
N GLY A 44 3.81 -8.44 14.04
CA GLY A 44 3.16 -7.53 13.09
C GLY A 44 1.83 -7.04 13.65
N THR A 45 1.44 -5.83 13.29
CA THR A 45 0.12 -5.28 13.59
C THR A 45 -0.70 -5.22 12.30
N GLY A 46 -2.00 -5.46 12.43
CA GLY A 46 -2.96 -5.27 11.34
C GLY A 46 -3.99 -4.26 11.78
N ILE A 47 -4.19 -3.23 10.97
CA ILE A 47 -5.30 -2.29 11.14
C ILE A 47 -6.30 -2.62 10.06
N GLU A 48 -7.54 -2.88 10.46
CA GLU A 48 -8.65 -3.06 9.55
C GLU A 48 -9.22 -1.70 9.17
N ASP A 49 -9.29 -1.42 7.88
CA ASP A 49 -10.07 -0.30 7.36
C ASP A 49 -11.55 -0.68 7.37
N LYS A 50 -12.28 -0.08 8.31
CA LYS A 50 -13.68 -0.42 8.54
C LYS A 50 -14.55 0.15 7.43
N LEU A 51 -15.25 -0.76 6.76
CA LEU A 51 -16.30 -0.40 5.83
C LEU A 51 -17.52 0.15 6.57
N GLN A 52 -18.34 0.92 5.85
CA GLN A 52 -19.66 1.31 6.35
C GLN A 52 -20.56 0.09 6.48
N ASP A 53 -21.49 0.16 7.44
CA ASP A 53 -22.45 -0.90 7.69
C ASP A 53 -23.30 -1.18 6.44
N GLY A 54 -23.46 -2.46 6.11
CA GLY A 54 -24.27 -2.91 4.98
C GLY A 54 -23.59 -2.83 3.61
N VAL A 55 -22.40 -2.23 3.47
CA VAL A 55 -21.66 -2.18 2.19
C VAL A 55 -21.45 -3.58 1.57
N PRO A 56 -20.97 -4.59 2.31
CA PRO A 56 -20.81 -5.94 1.74
C PRO A 56 -22.14 -6.55 1.26
N SER A 57 -23.22 -6.34 2.01
CA SER A 57 -24.56 -6.85 1.66
C SER A 57 -25.11 -6.20 0.39
N ALA A 58 -24.92 -4.88 0.26
CA ALA A 58 -25.32 -4.14 -0.93
C ALA A 58 -24.58 -4.62 -2.18
N ILE A 59 -23.26 -4.83 -2.08
CA ILE A 59 -22.43 -5.33 -3.19
C ILE A 59 -22.89 -6.73 -3.63
N VAL A 60 -23.18 -7.63 -2.68
CA VAL A 60 -23.72 -8.96 -2.99
C VAL A 60 -25.08 -8.85 -3.70
N SER A 61 -25.95 -7.96 -3.23
CA SER A 61 -27.27 -7.74 -3.82
C SER A 61 -27.17 -7.19 -5.25
N MET A 62 -26.29 -6.21 -5.48
CA MET A 62 -26.02 -5.64 -6.80
C MET A 62 -25.44 -6.70 -7.76
N ARG A 63 -24.52 -7.54 -7.27
CA ARG A 63 -23.98 -8.66 -8.05
C ARG A 63 -25.06 -9.67 -8.43
N ARG A 64 -25.94 -10.06 -7.50
CA ARG A 64 -27.08 -10.96 -7.77
C ARG A 64 -28.07 -10.38 -8.77
N ALA A 65 -28.22 -9.06 -8.79
CA ALA A 65 -29.03 -8.34 -9.77
C ALA A 65 -28.33 -8.18 -11.14
N GLY A 66 -27.07 -8.61 -11.29
CA GLY A 66 -26.30 -8.49 -12.53
C GLY A 66 -25.72 -7.09 -12.79
N ILE A 67 -25.63 -6.22 -11.78
CA ILE A 67 -25.17 -4.83 -11.90
C ILE A 67 -23.66 -4.73 -11.77
N ARG A 68 -22.95 -4.42 -12.86
CA ARG A 68 -21.48 -4.34 -12.87
C ARG A 68 -20.98 -3.21 -11.97
N LEU A 69 -20.06 -3.53 -11.05
CA LEU A 69 -19.50 -2.61 -10.07
C LEU A 69 -18.03 -2.33 -10.32
N TRP A 70 -17.67 -1.05 -10.30
CA TRP A 70 -16.32 -0.54 -10.56
C TRP A 70 -15.91 0.31 -9.37
N MET A 71 -14.74 0.06 -8.80
CA MET A 71 -14.18 0.89 -7.72
C MET A 71 -13.18 1.87 -8.30
N ALA A 72 -13.45 3.16 -8.17
CA ALA A 72 -12.57 4.24 -8.58
C ALA A 72 -12.07 4.98 -7.34
N THR A 73 -10.77 5.02 -7.09
CA THR A 73 -10.18 5.70 -5.92
C THR A 73 -8.89 6.45 -6.27
N GLY A 74 -8.63 7.54 -5.55
CA GLY A 74 -7.36 8.27 -5.59
C GLY A 74 -6.33 7.74 -4.57
N ASP A 75 -6.67 6.67 -3.85
CA ASP A 75 -5.77 6.04 -2.88
C ASP A 75 -4.79 5.08 -3.56
N LYS A 76 -3.78 4.62 -2.81
CA LYS A 76 -2.81 3.64 -3.24
C LYS A 76 -3.49 2.33 -3.64
N LEU A 77 -2.94 1.67 -4.66
CA LEU A 77 -3.40 0.37 -5.14
C LEU A 77 -3.47 -0.69 -4.04
N SER A 78 -2.50 -0.69 -3.11
CA SER A 78 -2.48 -1.61 -1.97
C SER A 78 -3.73 -1.48 -1.10
N THR A 79 -4.13 -0.24 -0.78
CA THR A 79 -5.32 0.04 0.04
C THR A 79 -6.59 -0.28 -0.75
N ALA A 80 -6.66 0.16 -2.01
CA ALA A 80 -7.81 -0.11 -2.88
C ALA A 80 -8.09 -1.61 -3.01
N ARG A 81 -7.04 -2.43 -3.18
CA ARG A 81 -7.16 -3.88 -3.24
C ARG A 81 -7.66 -4.47 -1.93
N GLN A 82 -7.18 -3.97 -0.78
CA GLN A 82 -7.62 -4.44 0.53
C GLN A 82 -9.11 -4.10 0.76
N VAL A 83 -9.53 -2.87 0.51
CA VAL A 83 -10.93 -2.43 0.61
C VAL A 83 -11.83 -3.25 -0.32
N ALA A 84 -11.39 -3.46 -1.57
CA ALA A 84 -12.14 -4.24 -2.55
C ALA A 84 -12.27 -5.73 -2.17
N ALA A 85 -11.27 -6.29 -1.50
CA ALA A 85 -11.37 -7.63 -0.93
C ALA A 85 -12.33 -7.66 0.27
N SER A 86 -12.20 -6.71 1.20
CA SER A 86 -13.04 -6.64 2.41
C SER A 86 -14.53 -6.46 2.09
N CYS A 87 -14.86 -5.71 1.04
CA CYS A 87 -16.26 -5.48 0.65
C CYS A 87 -16.81 -6.58 -0.27
N GLY A 88 -16.01 -7.60 -0.59
CA GLY A 88 -16.40 -8.72 -1.45
C GLY A 88 -16.49 -8.37 -2.93
N LEU A 89 -15.95 -7.22 -3.36
CA LEU A 89 -15.86 -6.82 -4.77
C LEU A 89 -14.91 -7.75 -5.52
N LEU A 90 -13.73 -8.02 -4.97
CA LEU A 90 -12.75 -9.00 -5.48
C LEU A 90 -12.98 -10.38 -4.85
N ALA A 91 -14.14 -11.00 -5.11
CA ALA A 91 -14.39 -12.36 -4.63
C ALA A 91 -13.53 -13.37 -5.41
N CYS A 92 -12.85 -14.28 -4.72
CA CYS A 92 -12.04 -15.31 -5.37
C CYS A 92 -12.92 -16.35 -6.10
N HIS A 93 -12.65 -16.49 -7.39
CA HIS A 93 -12.77 -17.67 -8.25
C HIS A 93 -14.17 -18.19 -8.70
N GLU A 94 -15.26 -18.20 -7.95
CA GLU A 94 -16.36 -19.12 -8.35
C GLU A 94 -17.57 -18.58 -9.15
N ALA A 95 -17.67 -17.28 -9.44
CA ALA A 95 -18.79 -16.76 -10.24
C ALA A 95 -18.36 -16.43 -11.66
N ARG A 96 -18.41 -17.43 -12.56
CA ARG A 96 -18.21 -17.26 -14.00
C ARG A 96 -19.06 -16.08 -14.53
N GLY A 97 -18.40 -15.01 -14.98
CA GLY A 97 -19.02 -13.93 -15.78
C GLY A 97 -19.13 -12.55 -15.14
N PHE A 98 -18.45 -12.28 -14.01
CA PHE A 98 -18.50 -10.94 -13.39
C PHE A 98 -17.13 -10.34 -13.10
N ASP A 99 -16.53 -9.75 -14.13
CA ASP A 99 -15.28 -9.01 -13.99
C ASP A 99 -15.55 -7.69 -13.24
N SER A 100 -15.14 -7.66 -11.97
CA SER A 100 -15.09 -6.44 -11.16
C SER A 100 -13.75 -5.74 -11.32
N THR A 101 -13.77 -4.45 -11.65
CA THR A 101 -12.56 -3.67 -11.91
C THR A 101 -12.29 -2.68 -10.77
N VAL A 102 -11.04 -2.64 -10.30
CA VAL A 102 -10.54 -1.60 -9.38
C VAL A 102 -9.61 -0.68 -10.17
N VAL A 103 -9.92 0.60 -10.19
CA VAL A 103 -9.18 1.65 -10.88
C VAL A 103 -8.63 2.61 -9.83
N THR A 104 -7.30 2.78 -9.80
CA THR A 104 -6.65 3.77 -8.96
C THR A 104 -6.07 4.91 -9.78
N PHE A 105 -6.39 6.14 -9.41
CA PHE A 105 -5.82 7.34 -10.01
C PHE A 105 -4.69 7.86 -9.11
N ALA A 106 -3.47 7.36 -9.32
CA ALA A 106 -2.31 7.93 -8.67
C ALA A 106 -1.94 9.27 -9.32
N SER A 107 -1.31 10.17 -8.56
CA SER A 107 -0.76 11.42 -9.12
C SER A 107 0.19 11.10 -10.30
N PRO A 108 0.22 11.93 -11.37
CA PRO A 108 0.95 11.63 -12.61
C PRO A 108 2.46 11.37 -12.47
N SER A 109 3.06 11.69 -11.32
CA SER A 109 4.50 11.54 -11.05
C SER A 109 4.92 10.10 -10.68
N LEU A 110 3.99 9.16 -10.57
CA LEU A 110 4.24 7.77 -10.11
C LEU A 110 3.60 6.73 -11.04
N VAL A 111 3.48 7.02 -12.33
CA VAL A 111 3.10 6.01 -13.33
C VAL A 111 4.31 5.11 -13.57
N ASP A 112 4.43 4.05 -12.77
CA ASP A 112 5.28 2.92 -13.16
C ASP A 112 4.67 2.28 -14.40
N SER A 113 5.51 2.04 -15.40
CA SER A 113 5.13 1.57 -16.75
C SER A 113 4.74 0.09 -16.78
N SER A 114 4.61 -0.53 -15.60
CA SER A 114 4.30 -1.94 -15.37
C SER A 114 2.82 -2.22 -15.07
N LEU A 115 1.97 -1.20 -14.91
CA LEU A 115 0.56 -1.34 -14.49
C LEU A 115 -0.46 -1.23 -15.64
N SER A 116 -0.05 -1.51 -16.88
CA SER A 116 -1.02 -1.91 -17.90
C SER A 116 -1.32 -3.41 -17.72
N THR A 117 -2.53 -3.70 -17.27
CA THR A 117 -3.15 -5.04 -17.31
C THR A 117 -2.70 -6.00 -16.21
N LEU A 118 -3.45 -6.02 -15.10
CA LEU A 118 -3.58 -7.23 -14.28
C LEU A 118 -4.97 -7.33 -13.67
N CYS A 119 -5.97 -7.54 -14.54
CA CYS A 119 -7.27 -8.15 -14.25
C CYS A 119 -7.84 -8.69 -15.58
N ALA A 120 -7.21 -9.74 -16.10
CA ALA A 120 -7.76 -10.62 -17.12
C ALA A 120 -7.21 -12.03 -16.86
N ALA A 121 -7.86 -12.75 -15.96
CA ALA A 121 -7.74 -14.20 -15.78
C ALA A 121 -8.97 -14.69 -15.02
#